data_AF-A0A3L8PI74-F1
#
_entry.id   AF-A0A3L8PI74-F1
#
_cell.length_a   1.000
_cell.length_b   1.000
_cell.length_c   1.000
_cell.angle_alpha   90.00
_cell.angle_beta   90.00
_cell.angle_gamma   90.00
#
_symmetry.space_group_name_H-M   'P 1'
#
loop_
_entity.id
_entity.type
_entity.pdbx_description
1 polymer ?
#
loop_
_entity_poly.entity_id
_entity_poly.type
_entity_poly.pdbx_seq_one_letter_code
_entity_poly.pdbx_strand_id
1 'polypeptide(L)'
;MRRILNRWVLVGVLAVVGIAGWATAWTIQQNSAAQNAALIDPGATADVQAQVSQALTRVLSYDFNDPQATEDAAEQFLTGDAREEYDTLYSTLQEQAPDQELVLTAQVQVAGVKELRDDSAELLVFLDQASRRASDEEASVSAAQLSVTAERDGDTWTITGLEIL
;
A
#
# COMPACT_ATOMS: atom_id res chain seq x y z
N MET A 1 13.12 58.42 16.31
CA MET A 1 13.22 56.99 16.70
C MET A 1 12.05 56.12 16.23
N ARG A 2 10.76 56.51 16.42
CA ARG A 2 9.58 55.69 16.00
C ARG A 2 9.54 55.29 14.52
N ARG A 3 10.01 56.17 13.61
CA ARG A 3 10.06 55.89 12.15
C ARG A 3 11.03 54.78 11.74
N ILE A 4 12.09 54.55 12.51
CA ILE A 4 13.11 53.54 12.19
C ILE A 4 12.60 52.17 12.68
N LEU A 5 11.99 52.14 13.86
CA LEU A 5 11.35 50.95 14.43
C LEU A 5 10.21 50.42 13.54
N ASN A 6 9.38 51.31 12.98
CA ASN A 6 8.32 50.93 12.03
C ASN A 6 8.86 50.30 10.74
N ARG A 7 10.05 50.70 10.27
CA ARG A 7 10.65 50.14 9.04
C ARG A 7 11.15 48.71 9.26
N TRP A 8 11.73 48.43 10.43
CA TRP A 8 12.17 47.08 10.78
C TRP A 8 11.01 46.12 11.03
N VAL A 9 9.92 46.59 11.65
CA VAL A 9 8.69 45.81 11.79
C VAL A 9 8.09 45.46 10.43
N LEU A 10 8.05 46.41 9.49
CA LEU A 10 7.56 46.18 8.13
C LEU A 10 8.41 45.18 7.35
N VAL A 11 9.73 45.26 7.46
CA VAL A 11 10.65 44.30 6.84
C VAL A 11 10.48 42.90 7.45
N GLY A 12 10.33 42.80 8.77
CA GLY A 12 10.06 41.53 9.44
C GLY A 12 8.74 40.89 8.99
N VAL A 13 7.67 41.67 8.88
CA VAL A 13 6.38 41.17 8.38
C VAL A 13 6.48 40.69 6.93
N LEU A 14 7.15 41.44 6.06
CA LEU A 14 7.33 41.05 4.65
C LEU A 14 8.17 39.76 4.51
N ALA A 15 9.20 39.59 5.34
CA ALA A 15 10.01 38.37 5.35
C ALA A 15 9.19 37.14 5.78
N VAL A 16 8.38 37.27 6.84
CA VAL A 16 7.51 36.17 7.30
C VAL A 16 6.47 35.80 6.24
N VAL A 17 5.83 36.78 5.60
CA VAL A 17 4.88 36.55 4.51
C VAL A 17 5.56 35.90 3.30
N GLY A 18 6.79 36.32 2.96
CA GLY A 18 7.58 35.72 1.89
C GLY A 18 7.93 34.25 2.16
N ILE A 19 8.38 33.93 3.38
CA ILE A 19 8.69 32.55 3.79
C ILE A 19 7.42 31.69 3.80
N ALA A 20 6.31 32.20 4.34
CA ALA A 20 5.04 31.50 4.35
C ALA A 20 4.54 31.25 2.92
N GLY A 21 4.63 32.24 2.03
CA GLY A 21 4.25 32.12 0.62
C GLY A 21 5.15 31.15 -0.17
N TRP A 22 6.44 31.12 0.12
CA TRP A 22 7.36 30.16 -0.48
C TRP A 22 7.08 28.73 0.01
N ALA A 23 6.88 28.55 1.32
CA ALA A 23 6.53 27.27 1.90
C ALA A 23 5.19 26.73 1.35
N THR A 24 4.17 27.58 1.21
CA THR A 24 2.89 27.18 0.62
C THR A 24 3.01 26.86 -0.87
N ALA A 25 3.77 27.64 -1.64
CA ALA A 25 4.02 27.33 -3.05
C ALA A 25 4.75 25.99 -3.19
N TRP A 26 5.74 25.73 -2.34
CA TRP A 26 6.50 24.48 -2.35
C TRP A 26 5.63 23.26 -1.99
N THR A 27 4.76 23.37 -0.98
CA THR A 27 3.83 22.28 -0.63
C THR A 27 2.77 22.05 -1.71
N ILE A 28 2.27 23.10 -2.37
CA ILE A 28 1.36 22.98 -3.51
C ILE A 28 2.07 22.31 -4.69
N GLN A 29 3.34 22.64 -4.92
CA GLN A 29 4.12 22.02 -5.98
C GLN A 29 4.30 20.52 -5.69
N GLN A 30 4.75 20.14 -4.50
CA GLN A 30 4.94 18.72 -4.15
C GLN A 30 3.65 17.89 -4.19
N ASN A 31 2.53 18.47 -3.77
CA ASN A 31 1.22 17.78 -3.77
C ASN A 31 0.44 17.97 -5.08
N SER A 32 1.07 18.53 -6.12
CA SER A 32 0.36 18.79 -7.38
C SER A 32 -0.03 17.48 -8.05
N ALA A 33 -1.28 17.38 -8.50
CA ALA A 33 -1.78 16.23 -9.26
C ALA A 33 -0.97 15.96 -10.54
N ALA A 34 -0.31 16.99 -11.08
CA ALA A 34 0.59 16.90 -12.23
C ALA A 34 1.86 16.08 -11.96
N GLN A 35 2.22 15.81 -10.71
CA GLN A 35 3.34 14.95 -10.33
C GLN A 35 2.89 13.53 -9.94
N ASN A 36 1.58 13.26 -9.91
CA ASN A 36 1.07 11.92 -9.65
C ASN A 36 1.05 11.14 -10.97
N ALA A 37 2.04 10.26 -11.17
CA ALA A 37 2.13 9.42 -12.36
C ALA A 37 0.88 8.55 -12.55
N ALA A 38 0.13 8.26 -11.48
CA ALA A 38 -1.14 7.54 -11.54
C ALA A 38 -2.17 8.20 -12.48
N LEU A 39 -2.07 9.53 -12.69
CA LEU A 39 -3.00 10.31 -13.49
C LEU A 39 -2.49 10.59 -14.91
N ILE A 40 -1.18 10.53 -15.14
CA ILE A 40 -0.54 10.99 -16.38
C ILE A 40 0.24 9.91 -17.12
N ASP A 41 0.55 8.79 -16.46
CA ASP A 41 1.21 7.63 -17.03
C ASP A 41 0.35 6.37 -16.83
N PRO A 42 -0.56 6.06 -17.78
CA PRO A 42 -1.42 4.89 -17.67
C PRO A 42 -0.62 3.58 -17.75
N GLY A 43 0.58 3.57 -18.34
CA GLY A 43 1.44 2.40 -18.42
C GLY A 43 2.00 2.05 -17.06
N ALA A 44 2.67 3.01 -16.42
CA ALA A 44 3.22 2.83 -15.07
C ALA A 44 2.11 2.49 -14.04
N THR A 45 0.92 3.08 -14.20
CA THR A 45 -0.27 2.78 -13.39
C THR A 45 -0.72 1.33 -13.55
N ALA A 46 -0.83 0.85 -14.79
CA ALA A 46 -1.22 -0.52 -15.07
C ALA A 46 -0.17 -1.53 -14.57
N ASP A 47 1.12 -1.19 -14.67
CA ASP A 47 2.21 -2.04 -14.21
C ASP A 47 2.17 -2.25 -12.70
N VAL A 48 2.03 -1.17 -11.90
CA VAL A 48 1.92 -1.31 -10.44
C VAL A 48 0.63 -2.02 -10.03
N GLN A 49 -0.50 -1.75 -10.70
CA GLN A 49 -1.76 -2.46 -10.46
C GLN A 49 -1.60 -3.96 -10.68
N ALA A 50 -0.99 -4.37 -11.79
CA ALA A 50 -0.81 -5.78 -12.12
C ALA A 50 0.12 -6.49 -11.12
N GLN A 51 1.26 -5.90 -10.81
CA GLN A 51 2.24 -6.51 -9.91
C GLN A 51 1.72 -6.60 -8.47
N VAL A 52 1.15 -5.52 -7.93
CA VAL A 52 0.57 -5.51 -6.57
C VAL A 52 -0.62 -6.47 -6.47
N SER A 53 -1.48 -6.53 -7.50
CA SER A 53 -2.61 -7.46 -7.49
C SER A 53 -2.15 -8.92 -7.48
N GLN A 54 -1.13 -9.25 -8.28
CA GLN A 54 -0.54 -10.59 -8.30
C GLN A 54 0.11 -10.94 -6.95
N ALA A 55 0.86 -10.00 -6.38
CA ALA A 55 1.49 -10.16 -5.07
C ALA A 55 0.45 -10.45 -3.98
N LEU A 56 -0.60 -9.63 -3.87
CA LEU A 56 -1.66 -9.80 -2.87
C LEU A 56 -2.39 -11.13 -3.02
N THR A 57 -2.75 -11.53 -4.24
CA THR A 57 -3.40 -12.83 -4.47
C THR A 57 -2.52 -13.99 -4.02
N ARG A 58 -1.20 -13.93 -4.20
CA ARG A 58 -0.28 -15.00 -3.77
C ARG A 58 -0.06 -14.99 -2.26
N VAL A 59 0.20 -13.82 -1.67
CA VAL A 59 0.49 -13.67 -0.24
C VAL A 59 -0.72 -14.00 0.63
N LEU A 60 -1.92 -13.63 0.19
CA LEU A 60 -3.15 -13.79 0.97
C LEU A 60 -3.88 -15.11 0.69
N SER A 61 -3.32 -15.98 -0.16
CA SER A 61 -3.83 -17.33 -0.40
C SER A 61 -2.99 -18.36 0.34
N TYR A 62 -3.63 -19.40 0.86
CA TYR A 62 -3.00 -20.47 1.63
C TYR A 62 -3.61 -21.83 1.29
N ASP A 63 -2.78 -22.86 1.20
CA ASP A 63 -3.20 -24.26 1.08
C ASP A 63 -2.45 -25.10 2.12
N PHE A 64 -3.17 -25.85 2.95
CA PHE A 64 -2.55 -26.73 3.94
C PHE A 64 -1.65 -27.82 3.34
N ASN A 65 -1.83 -28.17 2.07
CA ASN A 65 -0.99 -29.14 1.36
C ASN A 65 0.34 -28.54 0.88
N ASP A 66 0.39 -27.22 0.69
CA ASP A 66 1.57 -26.50 0.22
C ASP A 66 1.74 -25.15 0.94
N PRO A 67 1.99 -25.16 2.26
CA PRO A 67 2.15 -23.94 3.04
C PRO A 67 3.39 -23.13 2.64
N GLN A 68 4.41 -23.79 2.06
CA GLN A 68 5.66 -23.14 1.61
C GLN A 68 5.40 -22.15 0.48
N ALA A 69 4.48 -22.44 -0.44
CA ALA A 69 4.16 -21.53 -1.53
C ALA A 69 3.71 -20.14 -1.04
N THR A 70 2.95 -20.09 0.05
CA THR A 70 2.51 -18.81 0.65
C THR A 70 3.68 -18.09 1.34
N GLU A 71 4.56 -18.84 2.00
CA GLU A 71 5.73 -18.27 2.69
C GLU A 71 6.75 -17.70 1.69
N ASP A 72 7.03 -18.43 0.60
CA ASP A 72 7.88 -17.98 -0.51
C ASP A 72 7.31 -16.72 -1.17
N ALA A 73 5.99 -16.66 -1.36
CA ALA A 73 5.33 -15.46 -1.88
C ALA A 73 5.51 -14.27 -0.92
N ALA A 74 5.38 -14.49 0.38
CA ALA A 74 5.60 -13.43 1.36
C ALA A 74 7.06 -12.97 1.41
N GLU A 75 8.04 -13.87 1.21
CA GLU A 75 9.46 -13.49 1.12
C GLU A 75 9.75 -12.70 -0.16
N GLN A 76 9.11 -13.07 -1.27
CA GLN A 76 9.29 -12.39 -2.54
C GLN A 76 8.62 -11.00 -2.60
N PHE A 77 7.42 -10.88 -2.04
CA PHE A 77 6.56 -9.72 -2.29
C PHE A 77 6.35 -8.79 -1.10
N LEU A 78 6.76 -9.18 0.11
CA LEU A 78 6.59 -8.33 1.30
C LEU A 78 7.94 -7.92 1.89
N THR A 79 8.02 -6.67 2.30
CA THR A 79 9.11 -6.13 3.12
C THR A 79 8.56 -5.12 4.13
N GLY A 80 9.40 -4.63 5.03
CA GLY A 80 9.01 -3.62 6.02
C GLY A 80 7.82 -4.06 6.88
N ASP A 81 6.95 -3.12 7.22
CA ASP A 81 5.80 -3.33 8.11
C ASP A 81 4.83 -4.40 7.57
N ALA A 82 4.64 -4.48 6.25
CA ALA A 82 3.80 -5.51 5.65
C ALA A 82 4.30 -6.94 5.92
N ARG A 83 5.63 -7.14 5.95
CA ARG A 83 6.20 -8.45 6.28
C ARG A 83 5.98 -8.80 7.75
N GLU A 84 6.15 -7.84 8.66
CA GLU A 84 5.96 -8.04 10.10
C GLU A 84 4.50 -8.39 10.44
N GLU A 85 3.55 -7.71 9.81
CA GLU A 85 2.11 -8.00 9.95
C GLU A 85 1.78 -9.41 9.42
N TYR A 86 2.32 -9.75 8.24
CA TYR A 86 2.18 -11.09 7.69
C TYR A 86 2.71 -12.17 8.64
N ASP A 87 3.93 -12.01 9.17
CA ASP A 87 4.55 -13.01 10.04
C ASP A 87 3.71 -13.27 11.30
N THR A 88 3.10 -12.22 11.85
CA THR A 88 2.20 -12.29 13.01
C THR A 88 0.92 -13.07 12.71
N LEU A 89 0.30 -12.81 11.56
CA LEU A 89 -0.93 -13.49 11.14
C LEU A 89 -0.63 -14.94 10.73
N TYR A 90 0.47 -15.16 10.02
CA TYR A 90 0.87 -16.47 9.51
C TYR A 90 1.26 -17.43 10.63
N SER A 91 1.93 -16.96 11.69
CA SER A 91 2.24 -17.82 12.85
C SER A 91 0.97 -18.37 13.50
N THR A 92 -0.05 -17.54 13.64
CA THR A 92 -1.36 -17.93 14.19
C THR A 92 -2.09 -18.91 13.27
N LEU A 93 -1.95 -18.72 11.95
CA LEU A 93 -2.54 -19.58 10.94
C LEU A 93 -1.88 -20.96 10.90
N GLN A 94 -0.54 -21.05 10.98
CA GLN A 94 0.20 -22.32 10.99
C GLN A 94 -0.20 -23.24 12.14
N GLU A 95 -0.54 -22.68 13.30
CA GLU A 95 -0.99 -23.46 14.47
C GLU A 95 -2.37 -24.11 14.25
N GLN A 96 -3.22 -23.52 13.41
CA GLN A 96 -4.63 -23.90 13.30
C GLN A 96 -5.01 -24.53 11.96
N ALA A 97 -4.26 -24.25 10.90
CA ALA A 97 -4.60 -24.61 9.53
C ALA A 97 -4.47 -26.11 9.22
N PRO A 98 -3.43 -26.84 9.66
CA PRO A 98 -3.27 -28.26 9.33
C PRO A 98 -4.40 -29.13 9.89
N ASP A 99 -4.82 -28.89 11.13
CA ASP A 99 -5.87 -29.67 11.80
C ASP A 99 -7.25 -29.50 11.14
N GLN A 100 -7.42 -28.44 10.35
CA GLN A 100 -8.69 -28.08 9.71
C GLN A 100 -8.68 -28.27 8.21
N GLU A 101 -7.55 -28.72 7.64
CA GLU A 101 -7.33 -28.82 6.19
C GLU A 101 -7.74 -27.50 5.50
N LEU A 102 -7.29 -26.38 6.07
CA LEU A 102 -7.72 -25.04 5.66
C LEU A 102 -7.12 -24.66 4.30
N VAL A 103 -7.98 -24.16 3.41
CA VAL A 103 -7.62 -23.49 2.17
C VAL A 103 -8.20 -22.07 2.19
N LEU A 104 -7.35 -21.07 1.96
CA LEU A 104 -7.72 -19.67 1.76
C LEU A 104 -7.37 -19.27 0.34
N THR A 105 -8.28 -18.58 -0.35
CA THR A 105 -8.05 -18.07 -1.70
C THR A 105 -8.42 -16.60 -1.75
N ALA A 106 -7.47 -15.75 -2.11
CA ALA A 106 -7.67 -14.32 -2.29
C ALA A 106 -7.71 -13.95 -3.77
N GLN A 107 -8.73 -13.20 -4.17
CA GLN A 107 -8.88 -12.69 -5.52
C GLN A 107 -9.02 -11.16 -5.47
N VAL A 108 -8.04 -10.46 -6.01
CA VAL A 108 -8.15 -9.02 -6.21
C VAL A 108 -9.19 -8.75 -7.29
N GLN A 109 -10.20 -7.96 -6.94
CA GLN A 109 -11.30 -7.58 -7.83
C GLN A 109 -11.00 -6.26 -8.53
N VAL A 110 -10.48 -5.28 -7.76
CA VAL A 110 -10.11 -3.96 -8.26
C VAL A 110 -8.93 -3.44 -7.44
N ALA A 111 -7.94 -2.86 -8.11
CA ALA A 111 -6.88 -2.07 -7.49
C ALA A 111 -6.88 -0.67 -8.09
N GLY A 112 -7.11 0.35 -7.26
CA GLY A 112 -7.03 1.76 -7.66
C GLY A 112 -5.74 2.39 -7.14
N VAL A 113 -4.94 2.98 -8.02
CA VAL A 113 -3.72 3.71 -7.63
C VAL A 113 -4.12 5.12 -7.21
N LYS A 114 -3.99 5.41 -5.92
CA LYS A 114 -4.24 6.74 -5.35
C LYS A 114 -3.07 7.66 -5.65
N GLU A 115 -1.86 7.14 -5.49
CA GLU A 115 -0.63 7.89 -5.71
C GLU A 115 0.44 7.00 -6.34
N LEU A 116 1.17 7.55 -7.29
CA LEU A 116 2.39 6.97 -7.85
C LEU A 116 3.41 8.10 -8.06
N ARG A 117 4.53 8.04 -7.32
CA ARG A 117 5.62 9.02 -7.38
C ARG A 117 6.95 8.29 -7.37
N ASP A 118 7.76 8.57 -8.40
CA ASP A 118 9.06 7.94 -8.59
C ASP A 118 8.98 6.41 -8.48
N ASP A 119 9.36 5.86 -7.33
CA ASP A 119 9.39 4.43 -7.02
C ASP A 119 8.46 4.04 -5.86
N SER A 120 7.50 4.89 -5.49
CA SER A 120 6.52 4.64 -4.42
C SER A 120 5.09 4.72 -4.94
N ALA A 121 4.23 3.83 -4.46
CA ALA A 121 2.81 3.80 -4.80
C ALA A 121 1.92 3.57 -3.59
N GLU A 122 0.78 4.28 -3.56
CA GLU A 122 -0.33 4.02 -2.64
C GLU A 122 -1.54 3.51 -3.44
N LEU A 123 -2.10 2.38 -3.03
CA LEU A 123 -3.23 1.75 -3.68
C LEU A 123 -4.37 1.48 -2.70
N LEU A 124 -5.61 1.62 -3.18
CA LEU A 124 -6.80 1.07 -2.55
C LEU A 124 -7.20 -0.19 -3.30
N VAL A 125 -7.22 -1.33 -2.61
CA VAL A 125 -7.48 -2.64 -3.20
C VAL A 125 -8.75 -3.24 -2.61
N PHE A 126 -9.64 -3.68 -3.48
CA PHE A 126 -10.82 -4.48 -3.15
C PHE A 126 -10.54 -5.92 -3.55
N LEU A 127 -10.73 -6.84 -2.62
CA LEU A 127 -10.54 -8.27 -2.86
C LEU A 127 -11.64 -9.09 -2.21
N ASP A 128 -11.88 -10.26 -2.79
CA ASP A 128 -12.68 -11.29 -2.17
C ASP A 128 -11.75 -12.38 -1.63
N GLN A 129 -12.07 -12.91 -0.45
CA GLN A 129 -11.37 -14.03 0.16
C GLN A 129 -12.36 -15.16 0.41
N ALA A 130 -12.06 -16.32 -0.17
CA ALA A 130 -12.75 -17.56 0.08
C ALA A 130 -12.00 -18.40 1.12
N SER A 131 -12.70 -18.95 2.09
CA SER A 131 -12.19 -19.88 3.10
C SER A 131 -12.93 -21.20 3.01
N ARG A 132 -12.19 -22.30 2.97
CA ARG A 132 -12.73 -23.66 2.99
C ARG A 132 -11.94 -24.55 3.95
N ARG A 133 -12.65 -25.26 4.83
CA ARG A 133 -12.11 -26.32 5.69
C ARG A 133 -12.68 -27.65 5.26
N ALA A 134 -12.07 -28.77 5.66
CA ALA A 134 -12.61 -30.10 5.34
C ALA A 134 -14.00 -30.36 5.94
N SER A 135 -14.31 -29.71 7.07
CA SER A 135 -15.64 -29.76 7.70
C SER A 135 -16.72 -29.00 6.95
N ASP A 136 -16.36 -28.13 6.01
CA ASP A 136 -17.29 -27.21 5.38
C ASP A 136 -17.95 -27.86 4.14
N GLU A 137 -19.29 -27.79 4.08
CA GLU A 137 -20.05 -28.20 2.89
C GLU A 137 -19.68 -27.31 1.68
N GLU A 138 -19.63 -25.99 1.91
CA GLU A 138 -19.32 -24.97 0.92
C GLU A 138 -18.32 -23.94 1.46
N ALA A 139 -17.58 -23.28 0.57
CA ALA A 139 -16.63 -22.23 0.96
C ALA A 139 -17.38 -20.98 1.44
N SER A 140 -16.87 -20.35 2.51
CA SER A 140 -17.32 -19.03 2.95
C SER A 140 -16.57 -17.96 2.16
N VAL A 141 -17.28 -16.93 1.68
CA VAL A 141 -16.69 -15.81 0.92
C VAL A 141 -16.92 -14.51 1.69
N SER A 142 -15.87 -13.72 1.80
CA SER A 142 -15.88 -12.39 2.43
C SER A 142 -15.17 -11.38 1.54
N ALA A 143 -15.64 -10.14 1.54
CA ALA A 143 -14.98 -9.03 0.85
C ALA A 143 -14.13 -8.23 1.83
N ALA A 144 -12.99 -7.73 1.37
CA ALA A 144 -12.08 -6.89 2.13
C ALA A 144 -11.63 -5.67 1.32
N GLN A 145 -11.26 -4.61 2.04
CA GLN A 145 -10.68 -3.39 1.49
C GLN A 145 -9.33 -3.16 2.16
N LEU A 146 -8.30 -2.96 1.35
CA LEU A 146 -6.94 -2.75 1.81
C LEU A 146 -6.39 -1.41 1.31
N SER A 147 -5.76 -0.67 2.22
CA SER A 147 -4.78 0.35 1.87
C SER A 147 -3.41 -0.32 1.75
N VAL A 148 -2.76 -0.15 0.60
CA VAL A 148 -1.51 -0.84 0.27
C VAL A 148 -0.46 0.19 -0.12
N THR A 149 0.71 0.09 0.51
CA THR A 149 1.90 0.85 0.12
C THR A 149 2.88 -0.11 -0.56
N ALA A 150 3.39 0.28 -1.72
CA ALA A 150 4.36 -0.48 -2.46
C ALA A 150 5.54 0.39 -2.87
N GLU A 151 6.73 -0.20 -2.88
CA GLU A 151 7.96 0.41 -3.34
C GLU A 151 8.54 -0.40 -4.50
N ARG A 152 9.21 0.27 -5.43
CA ARG A 152 9.81 -0.35 -6.61
C ARG A 152 11.34 -0.34 -6.51
N ASP A 153 11.94 -1.50 -6.69
CA ASP A 153 13.37 -1.62 -6.98
C ASP A 153 13.56 -2.15 -8.41
N GLY A 154 14.14 -1.32 -9.27
CA GLY A 154 14.22 -1.58 -10.70
C GLY A 154 12.84 -1.70 -11.34
N ASP A 155 12.48 -2.92 -11.77
CA ASP A 155 11.20 -3.23 -12.41
C ASP A 155 10.23 -3.98 -11.48
N THR A 156 10.63 -4.25 -10.23
CA THR A 156 9.88 -5.10 -9.29
C THR A 156 9.23 -4.26 -8.20
N TRP A 157 7.92 -4.41 -8.05
CA TRP A 157 7.18 -3.83 -6.92
C TRP A 157 7.12 -4.80 -5.74
N THR A 158 7.39 -4.27 -4.55
CA THR A 158 7.29 -4.98 -3.27
C THR A 158 6.34 -4.21 -2.36
N ILE A 159 5.48 -4.93 -1.64
CA ILE A 159 4.52 -4.34 -0.71
C ILE A 159 5.25 -4.06 0.61
N THR A 160 5.22 -2.81 1.05
CA THR A 160 5.88 -2.34 2.27
C THR A 160 4.88 -2.01 3.38
N GLY A 161 3.61 -1.76 3.03
CA GLY A 161 2.55 -1.51 4.00
C GLY A 161 1.23 -2.14 3.56
N LEU A 162 0.50 -2.71 4.54
CA LEU A 162 -0.82 -3.31 4.34
C LEU A 162 -1.71 -2.98 5.54
N GLU A 163 -2.85 -2.35 5.29
CA GLU A 163 -3.82 -1.96 6.31
C GLU A 163 -5.24 -2.31 5.85
N ILE A 164 -6.02 -2.96 6.72
CA ILE A 164 -7.44 -3.26 6.47
C ILE A 164 -8.29 -2.03 6.81
N LEU A 165 -9.27 -1.71 5.95
CA LEU A 165 -10.16 -0.55 6.08
C LEU A 165 -11.57 -0.89 6.57
#